data_AF-A0A538LZZ7-F1
#
_entry.id   AF-A0A538LZZ7-F1
#
_cell.length_a   1.000
_cell.length_b   1.000
_cell.length_c   1.000
_cell.angle_alpha   90.00
_cell.angle_beta   90.00
_cell.angle_gamma   90.00
#
_symmetry.space_group_name_H-M   'P 1'
#
loop_
_entity.id
_entity.type
_entity.pdbx_description
1 polymer ?
#
loop_
_entity_poly.entity_id
_entity_poly.type
_entity_poly.pdbx_seq_one_letter_code
_entity_poly.pdbx_strand_id
1 'polypeptide(L)'
;MRQRWFGATGRRVPEIAVEGELDLDDALLLDDVSDEAVLKEAHESGRPVAVRASSAEAVAQALARPEVATVLVPESQRDLLALDLTELTYE
;
A
#
# COMPACT_ATOMS: atom_id res chain seq x y z
N MET A 1 -8.18 12.23 -0.16
CA MET A 1 -7.78 10.83 0.14
C MET A 1 -8.33 9.90 -0.92
N ARG A 2 -7.46 9.29 -1.72
CA ARG A 2 -7.83 8.26 -2.71
C ARG A 2 -8.02 6.92 -1.99
N GLN A 3 -8.91 6.09 -2.51
CA GLN A 3 -9.23 4.78 -1.94
C GLN A 3 -9.15 3.71 -3.02
N ARG A 4 -8.50 2.59 -2.71
CA ARG A 4 -8.35 1.41 -3.56
C ARG A 4 -9.16 0.23 -3.05
N TRP A 5 -9.43 -0.71 -3.94
CA TRP A 5 -10.04 -1.99 -3.57
C TRP A 5 -9.03 -2.85 -2.81
N PHE A 6 -9.47 -3.42 -1.69
CA PHE A 6 -8.63 -4.26 -0.84
C PHE A 6 -8.68 -5.72 -1.32
N GLY A 7 -8.01 -6.00 -2.44
CA GLY A 7 -8.06 -7.30 -3.09
C GLY A 7 -9.50 -7.74 -3.41
N ALA A 8 -9.79 -9.03 -3.24
CA ALA A 8 -11.12 -9.60 -3.46
C ALA A 8 -12.10 -9.44 -2.29
N THR A 9 -11.75 -8.72 -1.22
CA THR A 9 -12.58 -8.60 0.00
C THR A 9 -13.86 -7.79 -0.20
N GLY A 10 -13.96 -7.01 -1.28
CA GLY A 10 -15.08 -6.10 -1.51
C GLY A 10 -15.08 -4.86 -0.61
N ARG A 11 -13.99 -4.60 0.13
CA ARG A 11 -13.78 -3.38 0.92
C ARG A 11 -12.94 -2.37 0.15
N ARG A 12 -13.22 -1.08 0.34
CA ARG A 12 -12.34 0.01 -0.11
C ARG A 12 -11.54 0.53 1.07
N VAL A 13 -10.23 0.66 0.89
CA VAL A 13 -9.28 1.13 1.90
C VAL A 13 -8.55 2.37 1.39
N PRO A 14 -8.06 3.25 2.27
CA PRO A 14 -7.19 4.34 1.85
C PRO A 14 -5.90 3.80 1.24
N GLU A 15 -5.35 4.52 0.26
CA GLU A 15 -4.06 4.18 -0.37
C GLU A 15 -2.89 4.20 0.62
N ILE A 16 -2.98 5.05 1.65
CA ILE A 16 -2.01 5.14 2.73
C ILE A 16 -2.77 5.08 4.06
N ALA A 17 -2.33 4.23 4.98
CA ALA A 17 -2.86 4.10 6.32
C ALA A 17 -1.73 4.07 7.35
N VAL A 18 -2.02 4.38 8.61
CA VAL A 18 -1.05 4.20 9.69
C VAL A 18 -1.02 2.72 10.08
N GLU A 19 0.16 2.19 10.37
CA GLU A 19 0.32 0.86 10.94
C GLU A 19 -0.56 0.68 12.19
N GLY A 20 -1.38 -0.37 12.19
CA GLY A 20 -2.31 -0.67 13.28
C GLY A 20 -3.66 0.05 13.22
N GLU A 21 -3.86 1.02 12.31
CA GLU A 21 -5.18 1.66 12.11
C GLU A 21 -6.05 0.94 11.08
N LEU A 22 -5.43 0.13 10.21
CA LEU A 22 -6.13 -0.66 9.21
C LEU A 22 -6.15 -2.13 9.61
N ASP A 23 -7.34 -2.72 9.61
CA ASP A 23 -7.47 -4.18 9.73
C ASP A 23 -7.02 -4.82 8.42
N LEU A 24 -5.97 -5.63 8.51
CA LEU A 24 -5.36 -6.28 7.37
C LEU A 24 -6.02 -7.62 7.06
N ASP A 25 -6.85 -8.18 7.95
CA ASP A 25 -7.44 -9.51 7.77
C ASP A 25 -6.38 -10.52 7.27
N ASP A 26 -6.64 -11.23 6.17
CA ASP A 26 -5.71 -12.17 5.51
C ASP A 26 -4.76 -11.51 4.48
N ALA A 27 -4.58 -10.19 4.54
CA ALA A 27 -3.72 -9.49 3.60
C ALA A 27 -2.25 -9.89 3.77
N LEU A 28 -1.56 -9.91 2.63
CA LEU A 28 -0.13 -10.07 2.62
C LEU A 28 0.54 -8.76 3.01
N LEU A 29 1.23 -8.77 4.14
CA LEU A 29 2.05 -7.66 4.59
C LEU A 29 3.50 -7.85 4.13
N LEU A 30 4.02 -6.90 3.37
CA LEU A 30 5.40 -6.86 2.91
C LEU A 30 6.11 -5.62 3.46
N ASP A 31 7.43 -5.73 3.68
CA ASP A 31 8.23 -4.59 4.12
C ASP A 31 8.67 -3.69 2.94
N ASP A 32 8.61 -4.21 1.71
CA ASP A 32 8.91 -3.48 0.47
C ASP A 32 8.31 -4.20 -0.76
N VAL A 33 8.55 -3.65 -1.98
CA VAL A 33 8.05 -4.18 -3.26
C VAL A 33 9.12 -4.88 -4.11
N SER A 34 10.25 -5.27 -3.53
CA SER A 34 11.36 -5.91 -4.25
C SER A 34 11.00 -7.31 -4.74
N ASP A 35 10.11 -8.01 -4.02
CA ASP A 35 9.66 -9.36 -4.39
C ASP A 35 8.46 -9.32 -5.34
N GLU A 36 8.74 -9.01 -6.61
CA GLU A 36 7.71 -8.96 -7.67
C GLU A 36 6.95 -10.28 -7.85
N ALA A 37 7.62 -11.43 -7.62
CA ALA A 37 6.99 -12.75 -7.70
C ALA A 37 5.87 -12.91 -6.66
N VAL A 38 6.12 -12.43 -5.44
CA VAL A 38 5.18 -12.52 -4.32
C VAL A 38 4.00 -11.57 -4.52
N LEU A 39 4.25 -10.37 -5.04
CA LEU A 39 3.21 -9.41 -5.44
C LEU A 39 2.27 -10.01 -6.48
N LYS A 40 2.85 -10.64 -7.51
CA LYS A 40 2.10 -11.27 -8.59
C LYS A 40 1.27 -12.44 -8.08
N GLU A 41 1.84 -13.32 -7.27
CA GLU A 41 1.12 -14.46 -6.69
C GLU A 41 -0.06 -14.01 -5.79
N ALA A 42 0.14 -12.97 -4.98
CA ALA A 42 -0.92 -12.41 -4.16
C ALA A 42 -2.05 -11.84 -5.04
N HIS A 43 -1.71 -11.15 -6.13
CA HIS A 43 -2.68 -10.63 -7.06
C HIS A 43 -3.46 -11.74 -7.78
N GLU A 44 -2.78 -12.77 -8.29
CA GLU A 44 -3.40 -13.92 -8.96
C GLU A 44 -4.31 -14.71 -8.02
N SER A 45 -3.98 -14.79 -6.73
CA SER A 45 -4.82 -15.40 -5.69
C SER A 45 -5.94 -14.49 -5.17
N GLY A 46 -6.00 -13.22 -5.61
CA GLY A 46 -6.97 -12.23 -5.14
C GLY A 46 -6.74 -11.76 -3.69
N ARG A 47 -5.58 -12.09 -3.13
CA ARG A 47 -5.20 -11.71 -1.76
C ARG A 47 -4.81 -10.23 -1.74
N PRO A 48 -5.32 -9.42 -0.80
CA PRO A 48 -4.92 -8.02 -0.68
C PRO A 48 -3.45 -7.92 -0.31
N VAL A 49 -2.75 -6.91 -0.84
CA VAL A 49 -1.36 -6.63 -0.49
C VAL A 49 -1.27 -5.30 0.22
N ALA A 50 -0.63 -5.31 1.40
CA ALA A 50 -0.24 -4.13 2.14
C ALA A 50 1.28 -4.05 2.22
N VAL A 51 1.86 -2.87 1.99
CA VAL A 51 3.32 -2.68 2.01
C VAL A 51 3.67 -1.65 3.07
N ARG A 52 4.68 -1.91 3.90
CA ARG A 52 5.20 -0.91 4.81
C ARG A 52 6.08 0.07 4.06
N ALA A 53 5.95 1.35 4.38
CA ALA A 53 6.83 2.36 3.84
C ALA A 53 7.12 3.42 4.90
N SER A 54 8.37 3.88 4.91
CA SER A 54 8.86 4.88 5.86
C SER A 54 9.47 6.10 5.15
N SER A 55 9.08 6.34 3.89
CA SER A 55 9.50 7.49 3.10
C SER A 55 8.51 7.74 1.96
N ALA A 56 8.44 8.99 1.49
CA ALA A 56 7.62 9.38 0.34
C ALA A 56 7.95 8.56 -0.93
N GLU A 57 9.24 8.31 -1.16
CA GLU A 57 9.72 7.54 -2.30
C GLU A 57 9.26 6.07 -2.22
N ALA A 58 9.39 5.43 -1.05
CA ALA A 58 8.93 4.06 -0.86
C ALA A 58 7.41 3.93 -1.00
N VAL A 59 6.65 4.92 -0.50
CA VAL A 59 5.20 4.99 -0.69
C VAL A 59 4.86 5.08 -2.19
N ALA A 60 5.53 5.97 -2.93
CA ALA A 60 5.30 6.16 -4.35
C ALA A 60 5.65 4.90 -5.16
N GLN A 61 6.79 4.26 -4.88
CA GLN A 61 7.19 3.00 -5.51
C GLN A 61 6.18 1.88 -5.23
N ALA A 62 5.66 1.79 -4.00
CA ALA A 62 4.64 0.80 -3.66
C ALA A 62 3.31 1.06 -4.37
N LEU A 63 2.83 2.30 -4.38
CA LEU A 63 1.55 2.66 -5.02
C LEU A 63 1.60 2.66 -6.55
N ALA A 64 2.79 2.78 -7.14
CA ALA A 64 3.00 2.56 -8.57
C ALA A 64 2.65 1.12 -9.00
N ARG A 65 2.66 0.16 -8.07
CA ARG A 65 2.25 -1.22 -8.33
C ARG A 65 0.71 -1.35 -8.25
N PRO A 66 0.04 -1.85 -9.30
CA PRO A 66 -1.41 -2.06 -9.28
C PRO A 66 -1.84 -3.15 -8.28
N GLU A 67 -0.93 -4.06 -7.91
CA GLU A 67 -1.16 -5.15 -6.96
C GLU A 67 -1.28 -4.65 -5.51
N VAL A 68 -0.67 -3.51 -5.18
CA VAL A 68 -0.65 -2.95 -3.84
C VAL A 68 -1.97 -2.25 -3.53
N ALA A 69 -2.71 -2.77 -2.55
CA ALA A 69 -3.99 -2.20 -2.15
C ALA A 69 -3.83 -1.00 -1.21
N THR A 70 -2.83 -1.02 -0.33
CA THR A 70 -2.59 0.02 0.66
C THR A 70 -1.13 0.04 1.10
N VAL A 71 -0.65 1.20 1.53
CA VAL A 71 0.68 1.38 2.12
C VAL A 71 0.52 1.74 3.59
N LEU A 72 1.26 1.06 4.45
CA LEU A 72 1.26 1.30 5.88
C LEU A 72 2.47 2.13 6.25
N VAL A 73 2.22 3.29 6.85
CA VAL A 73 3.27 4.15 7.39
C VAL A 73 3.31 4.04 8.91
N PRO A 74 4.50 4.09 9.53
CA PRO A 74 4.59 4.10 10.98
C PRO A 74 3.92 5.37 11.56
N GLU A 75 3.43 5.30 12.80
CA GLU A 75 2.76 6.43 13.46
C GLU A 75 3.62 7.70 13.49
N SER A 76 4.95 7.53 13.62
CA SER A 76 5.93 8.62 13.58
C SER A 76 5.99 9.36 12.24
N GLN A 77 5.41 8.80 11.18
CA GLN A 77 5.40 9.36 9.83
C GLN A 77 3.97 9.54 9.29
N ARG A 78 3.02 9.76 10.19
CA ARG A 78 1.61 10.02 9.85
C ARG A 78 1.44 11.17 8.84
N ASP A 79 2.37 12.11 8.79
CA ASP A 79 2.38 13.21 7.83
C ASP A 79 2.40 12.72 6.37
N LEU A 80 2.91 11.51 6.10
CA LEU A 80 2.88 10.88 4.78
C LEU A 80 1.45 10.55 4.29
N LEU A 81 0.43 10.55 5.16
CA LEU A 81 -0.97 10.40 4.75
C LEU A 81 -1.44 11.56 3.85
N ALA A 82 -0.81 12.73 3.99
CA ALA A 82 -1.11 13.94 3.22
C ALA A 82 -0.24 14.06 1.95
N LEU A 83 0.60 13.07 1.65
CA LEU A 83 1.50 13.10 0.51
C LEU A 83 0.71 13.22 -0.80
N ASP A 84 1.02 14.25 -1.59
CA ASP A 84 0.47 14.35 -2.94
C ASP A 84 1.29 13.48 -3.90
N LEU A 85 0.84 12.24 -4.05
CA LEU A 85 1.44 11.26 -4.95
C LEU A 85 1.42 11.69 -6.41
N THR A 86 0.58 12.66 -6.78
CA THR A 86 0.51 13.20 -8.14
C THR A 86 1.77 13.97 -8.51
N GLU A 87 2.44 14.60 -7.53
CA GLU A 87 3.65 15.39 -7.77
C GLU A 87 4.91 14.51 -7.87
N LEU A 88 4.93 13.36 -7.17
CA LEU A 88 6.10 12.46 -7.11
C LEU A 88 6.32 11.58 -8.34
N THR A 89 5.35 11.49 -9.25
CA THR A 89 5.45 10.60 -10.43
C THR A 89 6.08 11.30 -11.66
N TYR A 90 6.56 12.55 -11.51
CA TYR A 90 7.02 13.41 -12.62
C TYR A 90 8.46 13.96 -12.49
N GLU A 91 9.36 13.27 -11.78
CA GLU A 91 10.81 13.55 -11.86
C GLU A 91 11.55 12.57 -12.78
#